data_AF-A0A7S2J7G9-F1
#
_entry.id   AF-A0A7S2J7G9-F1
#
_cell.length_a   1.000
_cell.length_b   1.000
_cell.length_c   1.000
_cell.angle_alpha   90.00
_cell.angle_beta   90.00
_cell.angle_gamma   90.00
#
_symmetry.space_group_name_H-M   'P 1'
#
loop_
_entity.id
_entity.type
_entity.pdbx_description
1 polymer ?
#
loop_
_entity_poly.entity_id
_entity_poly.type
_entity_poly.pdbx_seq_one_letter_code
_entity_poly.pdbx_strand_id
1 'polypeptide(L)'
;AGAPLRPEQREDGVDQEDEEDSEDGSSAGEWVTPDNMHRFGVGVEPDAEVRVTCATADYSVQNVLLQMGITPLTFDGYAVKSVKMWGLICRGCFLFTRETQKVFCPKCGNDTLVRVPIIVDQDGKPTALNQGRKLRTKGTIFSIPKPQGGRGWKPIFAEDELRLGGRDREQRRLENLHAKERQSRDPFNEDNGARAWHQRSTTSTGKMICGSAPRVHAGYGRVNPNAANFRFPNRKKR
;
A
#
# COMPACT_ATOMS: atom_id res chain seq x y z
N ALA A 1 -47.79 -11.72 -68.84
CA ALA A 1 -48.19 -10.96 -67.64
C ALA A 1 -47.75 -11.79 -66.43
N GLY A 2 -46.62 -11.56 -65.77
CA GLY A 2 -45.96 -10.31 -65.44
C GLY A 2 -46.19 -10.05 -63.95
N ALA A 3 -45.52 -10.81 -63.07
CA ALA A 3 -45.61 -10.65 -61.62
C ALA A 3 -44.98 -9.32 -61.17
N PRO A 4 -45.58 -8.56 -60.23
CA PRO A 4 -44.90 -7.42 -59.63
C PRO A 4 -44.11 -7.83 -58.39
N LEU A 5 -42.91 -7.24 -58.31
CA LEU A 5 -41.86 -7.40 -57.31
C LEU A 5 -42.26 -6.81 -55.95
N ARG A 6 -41.85 -7.48 -54.85
CA ARG A 6 -41.90 -6.96 -53.48
C ARG A 6 -40.93 -5.76 -53.33
N PRO A 7 -41.29 -4.68 -52.61
CA PRO A 7 -40.31 -3.70 -52.18
C PRO A 7 -39.56 -4.22 -50.95
N GLU A 8 -38.24 -4.12 -50.99
CA GLU A 8 -37.34 -4.30 -49.84
C GLU A 8 -37.59 -3.18 -48.82
N GLN A 9 -38.04 -3.54 -47.62
CA GLN A 9 -37.92 -2.67 -46.46
C GLN A 9 -36.72 -3.17 -45.66
N ARG A 10 -35.65 -2.35 -45.66
CA ARG A 10 -34.53 -2.46 -44.73
C ARG A 10 -35.07 -2.21 -43.33
N GLU A 11 -34.98 -3.23 -42.50
CA GLU A 11 -35.12 -3.10 -41.06
C GLU A 11 -33.73 -2.68 -40.55
N ASP A 12 -33.54 -1.39 -40.28
CA ASP A 12 -32.36 -0.90 -39.57
C ASP A 12 -32.50 -1.33 -38.10
N GLY A 13 -32.00 -2.54 -37.80
CA GLY A 13 -31.78 -3.02 -36.45
C GLY A 13 -30.66 -2.21 -35.82
N VAL A 14 -31.03 -1.33 -34.88
CA VAL A 14 -30.06 -0.69 -33.99
C VAL A 14 -29.68 -1.75 -32.95
N ASP A 15 -28.50 -2.33 -33.12
CA ASP A 15 -27.83 -3.16 -32.13
C ASP A 15 -27.63 -2.33 -30.84
N GLN A 16 -28.49 -2.56 -29.84
CA GLN A 16 -28.17 -2.24 -28.45
C GLN A 16 -27.18 -3.31 -27.98
N GLU A 17 -25.90 -3.02 -28.15
CA GLU A 17 -24.85 -3.69 -27.39
C GLU A 17 -24.95 -3.17 -25.95
N ASP A 18 -25.78 -3.84 -25.15
CA ASP A 18 -25.69 -3.79 -23.70
C ASP A 18 -24.33 -4.41 -23.32
N GLU A 19 -23.29 -3.58 -23.21
CA GLU A 19 -22.04 -3.96 -22.55
C GLU A 19 -22.34 -4.22 -21.08
N GLU A 20 -22.72 -5.46 -20.77
CA GLU A 20 -22.65 -6.01 -19.42
C GLU A 20 -21.19 -5.98 -18.95
N ASP A 21 -20.81 -4.88 -18.29
CA ASP A 21 -19.52 -4.73 -17.60
C ASP A 21 -19.43 -5.84 -16.55
N SER A 22 -18.78 -6.93 -16.96
CA SER A 22 -18.68 -8.16 -16.22
C SER A 22 -17.85 -7.92 -14.95
N GLU A 23 -18.54 -7.69 -13.83
CA GLU A 23 -17.99 -7.76 -12.48
C GLU A 23 -17.57 -9.21 -12.15
N ASP A 24 -16.51 -9.73 -12.79
CA ASP A 24 -15.91 -11.00 -12.41
C ASP A 24 -14.39 -10.86 -12.23
N GLY A 25 -14.02 -10.63 -10.97
CA GLY A 25 -12.66 -10.37 -10.51
C GLY A 25 -11.73 -11.58 -10.52
N SER A 26 -11.44 -12.17 -11.69
CA SER A 26 -10.28 -13.05 -11.89
C SER A 26 -9.91 -13.31 -13.36
N SER A 27 -9.42 -12.32 -14.09
CA SER A 27 -8.51 -12.54 -15.23
C SER A 27 -7.85 -11.20 -15.60
N ALA A 28 -6.51 -11.17 -15.72
CA ALA A 28 -5.68 -10.03 -16.15
C ALA A 28 -6.40 -8.67 -16.31
N GLY A 29 -6.42 -7.87 -15.23
CA GLY A 29 -7.10 -6.58 -15.20
C GLY A 29 -6.71 -5.64 -16.35
N GLU A 30 -7.63 -4.73 -16.66
CA GLU A 30 -7.53 -3.74 -17.72
C GLU A 30 -6.16 -3.00 -17.72
N TRP A 31 -5.56 -2.83 -18.91
CA TRP A 31 -4.31 -2.08 -19.07
C TRP A 31 -4.51 -0.62 -18.75
N VAL A 32 -3.61 0.00 -17.99
CA VAL A 32 -3.67 1.45 -17.75
C VAL A 32 -3.34 2.20 -19.05
N THR A 33 -4.35 2.79 -19.68
CA THR A 33 -4.30 3.64 -20.87
C THR A 33 -4.49 5.11 -20.48
N PRO A 34 -4.15 6.07 -21.35
CA PRO A 34 -4.49 7.48 -21.13
C PRO A 34 -5.98 7.70 -20.83
N ASP A 35 -6.84 6.87 -21.41
CA ASP A 35 -8.31 6.96 -21.31
C ASP A 35 -8.88 6.33 -20.03
N ASN A 36 -8.09 5.59 -19.23
CA ASN A 36 -8.56 5.00 -17.97
C ASN A 36 -7.71 5.36 -16.76
N MET A 37 -6.66 6.19 -16.95
CA MET A 37 -5.79 6.65 -15.88
C MET A 37 -6.58 7.30 -14.74
N HIS A 38 -7.64 8.03 -15.06
CA HIS A 38 -8.49 8.74 -14.10
C HIS A 38 -9.35 7.82 -13.22
N ARG A 39 -9.70 6.61 -13.71
CA ARG A 39 -10.49 5.63 -12.95
C ARG A 39 -9.65 4.59 -12.20
N PHE A 40 -8.32 4.64 -12.33
CA PHE A 40 -7.45 3.61 -11.78
C PHE A 40 -7.46 3.57 -10.24
N GLY A 41 -7.87 2.43 -9.67
CA GLY A 41 -7.76 2.16 -8.23
C GLY A 41 -8.93 2.66 -7.37
N VAL A 42 -9.98 3.20 -7.98
CA VAL A 42 -11.24 3.58 -7.32
C VAL A 42 -12.37 2.74 -7.93
N GLY A 43 -13.19 2.09 -7.10
CA GLY A 43 -14.38 1.40 -7.59
C GLY A 43 -15.42 2.44 -7.97
N VAL A 44 -15.63 2.62 -9.28
CA VAL A 44 -16.32 3.78 -9.87
C VAL A 44 -17.42 3.29 -10.81
N GLU A 45 -18.55 4.01 -10.85
CA GLU A 45 -19.54 3.91 -11.93
C GLU A 45 -19.71 5.25 -12.66
N PRO A 46 -19.84 5.24 -14.01
CA PRO A 46 -20.37 6.37 -14.76
C PRO A 46 -21.88 6.48 -14.49
N ASP A 47 -22.34 7.68 -14.14
CA ASP A 47 -23.75 8.00 -13.84
C ASP A 47 -24.37 7.31 -12.62
N ALA A 48 -24.21 7.96 -11.45
CA ALA A 48 -25.18 7.83 -10.38
C ALA A 48 -26.07 9.08 -10.34
N GLU A 49 -27.39 8.93 -10.45
CA GLU A 49 -28.35 10.01 -10.26
C GLU A 49 -28.44 10.37 -8.76
N VAL A 50 -27.48 11.17 -8.29
CA VAL A 50 -27.34 11.54 -6.88
C VAL A 50 -27.86 12.97 -6.63
N ARG A 51 -28.84 13.12 -5.73
CA ARG A 51 -29.42 14.44 -5.37
C ARG A 51 -28.46 15.36 -4.61
N VAL A 52 -27.60 14.80 -3.76
CA VAL A 52 -26.64 15.52 -2.93
C VAL A 52 -25.33 14.74 -2.92
N THR A 53 -24.25 15.37 -3.34
CA THR A 53 -22.92 14.74 -3.42
C THR A 53 -21.83 15.74 -3.06
N CYS A 54 -20.65 15.22 -2.74
CA CYS A 54 -19.45 15.98 -2.45
C CYS A 54 -18.31 15.45 -3.34
N ALA A 55 -17.67 16.35 -4.09
CA ALA A 55 -16.48 16.03 -4.86
C ALA A 55 -15.24 16.18 -3.97
N THR A 56 -14.47 15.11 -3.81
CA THR A 56 -13.23 15.12 -3.01
C THR A 56 -12.25 14.05 -3.49
N ALA A 57 -10.95 14.38 -3.45
CA ALA A 57 -9.87 13.42 -3.70
C ALA A 57 -9.27 12.81 -2.41
N ASP A 58 -9.71 13.24 -1.22
CA ASP A 58 -9.23 12.64 0.03
C ASP A 58 -10.03 11.37 0.35
N TYR A 59 -9.37 10.21 0.25
CA TYR A 59 -9.92 8.90 0.62
C TYR A 59 -10.50 8.85 2.04
N SER A 60 -9.97 9.66 2.96
CA SER A 60 -10.47 9.73 4.35
C SER A 60 -11.87 10.34 4.38
N VAL A 61 -12.08 11.41 3.61
CA VAL A 61 -13.38 12.09 3.49
C VAL A 61 -14.37 11.19 2.75
N GLN A 62 -13.95 10.54 1.66
CA GLN A 62 -14.79 9.60 0.91
C GLN A 62 -15.31 8.47 1.81
N ASN A 63 -14.45 7.89 2.65
CA ASN A 63 -14.83 6.85 3.59
C ASN A 63 -15.89 7.33 4.61
N VAL A 64 -15.74 8.54 5.14
CA VAL A 64 -16.73 9.11 6.08
C VAL A 64 -18.05 9.42 5.35
N LEU A 65 -18.00 9.93 4.12
CA LEU A 65 -19.19 10.18 3.29
C LEU A 65 -19.97 8.89 3.03
N LEU A 66 -19.29 7.80 2.65
CA LEU A 66 -19.93 6.49 2.46
C LEU A 66 -20.57 5.97 3.76
N GLN A 67 -19.91 6.16 4.91
CA GLN A 67 -20.51 5.79 6.22
C GLN A 67 -21.71 6.66 6.61
N MET A 68 -21.79 7.89 6.10
CA MET A 68 -22.97 8.76 6.26
C MET A 68 -24.07 8.47 5.24
N GLY A 69 -23.85 7.55 4.30
CA GLY A 69 -24.79 7.23 3.22
C GLY A 69 -24.82 8.27 2.09
N ILE A 70 -23.77 9.08 1.97
CA ILE A 70 -23.60 10.05 0.87
C ILE A 70 -22.56 9.46 -0.09
N THR A 71 -22.93 9.29 -1.35
CA THR A 71 -22.01 8.82 -2.40
C THR A 71 -21.11 9.98 -2.85
N PRO A 72 -19.78 9.91 -2.58
CA PRO A 72 -18.86 10.92 -3.07
C PRO A 72 -18.68 10.79 -4.58
N LEU A 73 -18.44 11.93 -5.24
CA LEU A 73 -18.00 11.97 -6.63
C LEU A 73 -16.49 12.21 -6.70
N THR A 74 -15.82 11.65 -7.71
CA THR A 74 -14.49 12.10 -8.11
C THR A 74 -14.58 13.43 -8.87
N PHE A 75 -13.45 14.11 -9.07
CA PHE A 75 -13.42 15.34 -9.87
C PHE A 75 -13.82 15.12 -11.33
N ASP A 76 -13.72 13.88 -11.82
CA ASP A 76 -14.08 13.49 -13.18
C ASP A 76 -15.56 13.08 -13.31
N GLY A 77 -16.36 13.24 -12.25
CA GLY A 77 -17.81 13.00 -12.27
C GLY A 77 -18.23 11.56 -11.94
N TYR A 78 -17.30 10.73 -11.48
CA TYR A 78 -17.57 9.33 -11.19
C TYR A 78 -18.06 9.09 -9.77
N ALA A 79 -19.07 8.22 -9.61
CA ALA A 79 -19.58 7.84 -8.30
C ALA A 79 -18.70 6.78 -7.63
N VAL A 80 -18.21 7.08 -6.44
CA VAL A 80 -17.36 6.17 -5.67
C VAL A 80 -18.24 5.11 -5.00
N LYS A 81 -18.12 3.85 -5.43
CA LYS A 81 -18.83 2.71 -4.83
C LYS A 81 -18.18 2.22 -3.54
N SER A 82 -16.86 2.08 -3.57
CA SER A 82 -16.12 1.51 -2.46
C SER A 82 -14.77 2.16 -2.28
N VAL A 83 -14.35 2.26 -1.03
CA VAL A 83 -13.05 2.81 -0.66
C VAL A 83 -12.19 1.72 -0.04
N LYS A 84 -11.02 1.50 -0.63
CA LYS A 84 -10.03 0.55 -0.12
C LYS A 84 -9.03 1.25 0.79
N MET A 85 -9.10 0.94 2.06
CA MET A 85 -8.16 1.35 3.09
C MET A 85 -7.20 0.23 3.46
N TRP A 86 -6.14 0.58 4.18
CA TRP A 86 -5.21 -0.39 4.75
C TRP A 86 -5.21 -0.28 6.27
N GLY A 87 -5.31 -1.41 6.96
CA GLY A 87 -5.12 -1.51 8.40
C GLY A 87 -4.17 -2.64 8.76
N LEU A 88 -3.91 -2.79 10.06
CA LEU A 88 -3.13 -3.88 10.62
C LEU A 88 -4.04 -4.79 11.46
N ILE A 89 -3.95 -6.10 11.25
CA ILE A 89 -4.57 -7.09 12.12
C ILE A 89 -3.47 -7.91 12.78
N CYS A 90 -3.52 -7.99 14.10
CA CYS A 90 -2.67 -8.89 14.86
C CYS A 90 -3.13 -10.32 14.67
N ARG A 91 -2.26 -11.18 14.16
CA ARG A 91 -2.62 -12.57 13.87
C ARG A 91 -2.54 -13.48 15.11
N GLY A 92 -1.98 -12.99 16.22
CA GLY A 92 -1.94 -13.69 17.51
C GLY A 92 -3.12 -13.39 18.42
N CYS A 93 -3.43 -12.10 18.63
CA CYS A 93 -4.49 -11.68 19.56
C CYS A 93 -5.75 -11.10 18.87
N PHE A 94 -5.79 -11.12 17.53
CA PHE A 94 -6.88 -10.63 16.67
C PHE A 94 -7.25 -9.15 16.86
N LEU A 95 -6.39 -8.37 17.51
CA LEU A 95 -6.58 -6.93 17.60
C LEU A 95 -6.45 -6.29 16.22
N PHE A 96 -7.44 -5.48 15.86
CA PHE A 96 -7.40 -4.58 14.73
C PHE A 96 -6.81 -3.22 15.12
N THR A 97 -5.99 -2.63 14.26
CA THR A 97 -5.39 -1.29 14.45
C THR A 97 -5.34 -0.55 13.13
N ARG A 98 -5.79 0.71 13.13
CA ARG A 98 -5.75 1.59 11.94
C ARG A 98 -4.38 2.20 11.67
N GLU A 99 -3.53 2.28 12.70
CA GLU A 99 -2.17 2.82 12.57
C GLU A 99 -1.27 1.90 11.74
N THR A 100 -1.03 2.27 10.47
CA THR A 100 -0.29 1.44 9.50
C THR A 100 1.23 1.42 9.70
N GLN A 101 1.76 2.32 10.55
CA GLN A 101 3.19 2.48 10.81
C GLN A 101 3.68 1.62 12.00
N LYS A 102 2.77 0.97 12.74
CA LYS A 102 3.14 0.13 13.88
C LYS A 102 3.75 -1.19 13.43
N VAL A 103 4.80 -1.61 14.14
CA VAL A 103 5.46 -2.93 13.95
C VAL A 103 4.96 -3.92 14.99
N PHE A 104 4.87 -3.49 16.25
CA PHE A 104 4.42 -4.32 17.37
C PHE A 104 2.93 -4.13 17.65
N CYS A 105 2.25 -5.22 18.01
CA CYS A 105 0.85 -5.15 18.39
C CYS A 105 0.66 -4.43 19.74
N PRO A 106 -0.21 -3.42 19.84
CA PRO A 106 -0.39 -2.67 21.09
C PRO A 106 -1.07 -3.46 22.22
N LYS A 107 -1.71 -4.61 21.92
CA LYS A 107 -2.33 -5.48 22.94
C LYS A 107 -1.40 -6.57 23.45
N CYS A 108 -0.65 -7.24 22.57
CA CYS A 108 0.18 -8.39 22.95
C CYS A 108 1.69 -8.14 22.84
N GLY A 109 2.13 -6.98 22.36
CA GLY A 109 3.55 -6.60 22.23
C GLY A 109 4.34 -7.33 21.13
N ASN A 110 3.77 -8.36 20.48
CA ASN A 110 4.48 -9.18 19.50
C ASN A 110 4.46 -8.57 18.08
N ASP A 111 5.51 -8.83 17.29
CA ASP A 111 5.57 -8.57 15.84
C ASP A 111 4.72 -9.59 15.07
N THR A 112 3.41 -9.41 15.16
CA THR A 112 2.40 -10.30 14.56
C THR A 112 1.36 -9.50 13.78
N LEU A 113 1.62 -8.21 13.55
CA LEU A 113 0.78 -7.32 12.77
C LEU A 113 0.94 -7.64 11.28
N VAL A 114 -0.18 -7.85 10.61
CA VAL A 114 -0.24 -8.07 9.17
C VAL A 114 -1.06 -6.96 8.54
N ARG A 115 -0.54 -6.36 7.47
CA ARG A 115 -1.26 -5.36 6.68
C ARG A 115 -2.37 -6.03 5.88
N VAL A 116 -3.60 -5.60 6.12
CA VAL A 116 -4.83 -6.16 5.54
C VAL A 116 -5.61 -5.02 4.86
N PRO A 117 -6.13 -5.23 3.64
CA PRO A 117 -7.03 -4.26 3.02
C PRO A 117 -8.41 -4.32 3.68
N ILE A 118 -8.98 -3.14 3.91
CA ILE A 118 -10.33 -2.92 4.42
C ILE A 118 -11.09 -2.24 3.30
N ILE A 119 -12.21 -2.80 2.91
CA ILE A 119 -13.08 -2.24 1.88
C ILE A 119 -14.30 -1.70 2.60
N VAL A 120 -14.66 -0.45 2.32
CA VAL A 120 -15.90 0.15 2.79
C VAL A 120 -16.81 0.27 1.58
N ASP A 121 -17.93 -0.44 1.64
CA ASP A 121 -18.91 -0.49 0.55
C ASP A 121 -19.85 0.74 0.60
N GLN A 122 -20.74 0.86 -0.39
CA GLN A 122 -21.74 1.94 -0.46
C GLN A 122 -22.64 2.02 0.77
N ASP A 123 -22.94 0.86 1.37
CA ASP A 123 -23.68 0.73 2.63
C ASP A 123 -22.95 1.32 3.85
N GLY A 124 -21.69 1.76 3.68
CA GLY A 124 -20.83 2.19 4.78
C GLY A 124 -20.32 1.05 5.66
N LYS A 125 -20.53 -0.22 5.26
CA LYS A 125 -20.08 -1.40 6.01
C LYS A 125 -18.61 -1.69 5.73
N PRO A 126 -17.73 -1.69 6.75
CA PRO A 126 -16.32 -2.00 6.57
C PRO A 126 -16.07 -3.52 6.62
N THR A 127 -15.55 -4.08 5.53
CA THR A 127 -15.17 -5.49 5.41
C THR A 127 -13.64 -5.63 5.33
N ALA A 128 -13.04 -6.38 6.26
CA ALA A 128 -11.60 -6.63 6.27
C ALA A 128 -11.25 -7.96 5.59
N LEU A 129 -10.48 -7.92 4.50
CA LEU A 129 -10.10 -9.12 3.74
C LEU A 129 -8.88 -9.84 4.34
N ASN A 130 -9.11 -10.66 5.36
CA ASN A 130 -8.03 -11.40 6.05
C ASN A 130 -7.62 -12.71 5.35
N GLN A 131 -7.33 -12.64 4.04
CA GLN A 131 -6.86 -13.78 3.24
C GLN A 131 -5.33 -14.01 3.34
N GLY A 132 -4.65 -13.29 4.24
CA GLY A 132 -3.20 -13.34 4.40
C GLY A 132 -2.70 -14.66 5.00
N ARG A 133 -1.40 -14.95 4.75
CA ARG A 133 -0.72 -16.14 5.30
C ARG A 133 -0.83 -16.21 6.83
N LYS A 134 -1.08 -17.42 7.33
CA LYS A 134 -1.07 -17.73 8.78
C LYS A 134 0.33 -17.47 9.37
N LEU A 135 0.38 -17.18 10.67
CA LEU A 135 1.65 -17.06 11.39
C LEU A 135 2.45 -18.35 11.27
N ARG A 136 3.72 -18.24 10.86
CA ARG A 136 4.67 -19.35 10.83
C ARG A 136 5.57 -19.24 12.05
N THR A 137 5.72 -20.34 12.78
CA THR A 137 6.62 -20.45 13.95
C THR A 137 8.07 -20.76 13.54
N LYS A 138 8.32 -21.06 12.26
CA LYS A 138 9.67 -21.37 11.78
C LYS A 138 10.56 -20.12 11.88
N GLY A 139 11.67 -20.24 12.63
CA GLY A 139 12.64 -19.16 12.78
C GLY A 139 12.31 -18.14 13.86
N THR A 140 11.30 -18.38 14.70
CA THR A 140 10.98 -17.51 15.84
C THR A 140 11.84 -17.81 17.06
N ILE A 141 12.28 -19.06 17.23
CA ILE A 141 13.17 -19.50 18.32
C ILE A 141 14.60 -19.59 17.79
N PHE A 142 15.49 -18.74 18.30
CA PHE A 142 16.91 -18.70 17.93
C PHE A 142 17.75 -18.14 19.09
N SER A 143 19.06 -18.40 19.07
CA SER A 143 19.97 -17.86 20.08
C SER A 143 20.17 -16.36 19.88
N ILE A 144 19.72 -15.56 20.85
CA ILE A 144 19.95 -14.11 20.88
C ILE A 144 21.35 -13.85 21.46
N PRO A 145 22.20 -13.02 20.82
CA PRO A 145 23.50 -12.70 21.38
C PRO A 145 23.36 -11.88 22.68
N LYS A 146 24.41 -11.83 23.50
CA LYS A 146 24.38 -11.05 24.75
C LYS A 146 24.17 -9.56 24.45
N PRO A 147 23.32 -8.84 25.21
CA PRO A 147 23.10 -7.41 25.01
C PRO A 147 24.43 -6.65 25.07
N GLN A 148 24.73 -5.88 24.03
CA GLN A 148 25.93 -5.04 23.97
C GLN A 148 25.53 -3.58 24.03
N GLY A 149 26.34 -2.78 24.72
CA GLY A 149 26.20 -1.33 24.71
C GLY A 149 26.65 -0.69 23.40
N GLY A 150 26.40 0.61 23.28
CA GLY A 150 26.89 1.43 22.17
C GLY A 150 25.99 1.44 20.93
N ARG A 151 26.42 2.20 19.92
CA ARG A 151 25.60 2.52 18.73
C ARG A 151 25.47 1.39 17.70
N GLY A 152 26.03 0.20 17.97
CA GLY A 152 26.15 -0.92 17.01
C GLY A 152 25.24 -2.13 17.25
N TRP A 153 24.60 -2.22 18.41
CA TRP A 153 23.77 -3.36 18.84
C TRP A 153 22.27 -3.05 18.67
N LYS A 154 21.53 -3.75 17.78
CA LYS A 154 20.18 -3.27 17.37
C LYS A 154 19.11 -4.27 16.89
N PRO A 155 19.04 -5.57 17.24
CA PRO A 155 17.76 -6.25 17.06
C PRO A 155 16.72 -5.56 17.98
N ILE A 156 15.54 -5.27 17.46
CA ILE A 156 14.44 -4.62 18.21
C ILE A 156 13.42 -5.69 18.56
N PHE A 157 13.19 -5.97 19.83
CA PHE A 157 12.24 -7.02 20.23
C PHE A 157 10.92 -6.49 20.79
N ALA A 158 10.89 -5.23 21.22
CA ALA A 158 9.71 -4.59 21.76
C ALA A 158 9.59 -3.13 21.30
N GLU A 159 8.38 -2.56 21.46
CA GLU A 159 8.04 -1.22 20.98
C GLU A 159 8.77 -0.11 21.76
N ASP A 160 8.91 -0.28 23.07
CA ASP A 160 9.63 0.63 23.96
C ASP A 160 11.12 0.73 23.60
N GLU A 161 11.72 -0.35 23.10
CA GLU A 161 13.08 -0.33 22.62
C GLU A 161 13.30 0.60 21.42
N LEU A 162 12.26 0.94 20.65
CA LEU A 162 12.36 1.94 19.57
C LEU A 162 12.73 3.32 20.11
N ARG A 163 12.27 3.64 21.32
CA ARG A 163 12.52 4.94 21.97
C ARG A 163 13.87 4.99 22.69
N LEU A 164 14.52 3.84 22.92
CA LEU A 164 15.78 3.77 23.65
C LEU A 164 16.99 4.27 22.85
N GLY A 165 17.92 4.92 23.55
CA GLY A 165 19.27 5.18 23.03
C GLY A 165 19.34 6.10 21.80
N GLY A 166 18.34 6.96 21.60
CA GLY A 166 18.30 7.90 20.48
C GLY A 166 18.02 7.25 19.12
N ARG A 167 17.48 6.04 19.09
CA ARG A 167 17.07 5.33 17.87
C ARG A 167 16.04 6.13 17.06
N ASP A 168 15.06 6.75 17.72
CA ASP A 168 14.08 7.66 17.07
C ASP A 168 14.78 8.80 16.31
N ARG A 169 15.83 9.40 16.90
CA ARG A 169 16.62 10.45 16.24
C ARG A 169 17.38 9.90 15.03
N GLU A 170 17.93 8.70 15.15
CA GLU A 170 18.62 8.03 14.04
C GLU A 170 17.65 7.69 12.90
N GLN A 171 16.46 7.20 13.22
CA GLN A 171 15.41 6.92 12.24
C GLN A 171 14.99 8.20 11.50
N ARG A 172 14.70 9.28 12.24
CA ARG A 172 14.37 10.58 11.65
C ARG A 172 15.50 11.10 10.76
N ARG A 173 16.76 10.91 11.16
CA ARG A 173 17.94 11.26 10.34
C ARG A 173 17.96 10.46 9.04
N LEU A 174 17.72 9.15 9.10
CA LEU A 174 17.67 8.29 7.92
C LEU A 174 16.51 8.65 6.99
N GLU A 175 15.34 8.98 7.54
CA GLU A 175 14.16 9.43 6.79
C GLU A 175 14.45 10.74 6.05
N ASN A 176 15.08 11.71 6.73
CA ASN A 176 15.48 12.97 6.12
C ASN A 176 16.53 12.78 5.02
N LEU A 177 17.52 11.89 5.24
CA LEU A 177 18.51 11.54 4.21
C LEU A 177 17.85 10.88 3.00
N HIS A 178 16.90 9.96 3.23
CA HIS A 178 16.16 9.30 2.16
C HIS A 178 15.26 10.28 1.38
N ALA A 179 14.62 11.23 2.06
CA ALA A 179 13.83 12.27 1.41
C ALA A 179 14.69 13.17 0.51
N LYS A 180 15.86 13.61 1.00
CA LYS A 180 16.83 14.36 0.20
C LYS A 180 17.33 13.58 -1.00
N GLU A 181 17.66 12.30 -0.80
CA GLU A 181 18.08 11.41 -1.88
C GLU A 181 16.99 11.23 -2.93
N ARG A 182 15.73 11.05 -2.50
CA ARG A 182 14.59 10.96 -3.43
C ARG A 182 14.46 12.22 -4.27
N GLN A 183 14.59 13.40 -3.66
CA GLN A 183 14.50 14.67 -4.38
C GLN A 183 15.69 14.88 -5.33
N SER A 184 16.92 14.53 -4.94
CA SER A 184 18.08 14.64 -5.84
C SER A 184 18.09 13.61 -6.97
N ARG A 185 17.38 12.49 -6.78
CA ARG A 185 17.26 11.39 -7.75
C ARG A 185 16.02 11.54 -8.65
N ASP A 186 15.24 12.60 -8.48
CA ASP A 186 14.06 12.87 -9.31
C ASP A 186 14.52 13.38 -10.68
N PRO A 187 14.29 12.63 -11.78
CA PRO A 187 14.67 13.04 -13.12
C PRO A 187 13.77 14.14 -13.70
N PHE A 188 12.60 14.39 -13.11
CA PHE A 188 11.65 15.42 -13.55
C PHE A 188 11.78 16.74 -12.78
N ASN A 189 12.71 16.83 -11.85
CA ASN A 189 13.02 18.08 -11.19
C ASN A 189 13.93 18.93 -12.09
N GLU A 190 13.46 20.13 -12.48
CA GLU A 190 14.16 21.04 -13.39
C GLU A 190 15.59 21.36 -12.92
N ASP A 191 15.77 21.53 -11.61
CA ASP A 191 17.08 21.81 -10.98
C ASP A 191 18.06 20.63 -11.05
N ASN A 192 17.56 19.42 -11.29
CA ASN A 192 18.38 18.20 -11.36
C ASN A 192 18.85 17.89 -12.79
N GLY A 193 18.37 18.60 -13.83
CA GLY A 193 18.65 18.30 -15.23
C GLY A 193 20.14 18.30 -15.62
N ALA A 194 20.97 19.07 -14.90
CA ALA A 194 22.44 19.09 -15.07
C ALA A 194 23.19 18.15 -14.11
N ARG A 195 22.48 17.53 -13.15
CA ARG A 195 23.07 16.67 -12.12
C ARG A 195 22.88 15.20 -12.45
N ALA A 196 23.82 14.41 -11.97
CA ALA A 196 23.85 12.97 -12.10
C ALA A 196 22.74 12.29 -11.26
N TRP A 197 21.47 12.49 -11.61
CA TRP A 197 20.30 11.84 -10.96
C TRP A 197 20.41 10.31 -10.94
N HIS A 198 21.14 9.71 -11.89
CA HIS A 198 21.48 8.28 -11.93
C HIS A 198 22.56 7.83 -10.91
N GLN A 199 23.34 8.75 -10.34
CA GLN A 199 24.41 8.43 -9.40
C GLN A 199 23.86 8.36 -7.97
N ARG A 200 24.31 7.37 -7.21
CA ARG A 200 24.01 7.28 -5.78
C ARG A 200 24.84 8.28 -5.01
N SER A 201 24.20 9.05 -4.12
CA SER A 201 24.95 9.91 -3.23
C SER A 201 25.66 9.10 -2.14
N THR A 202 26.76 9.66 -1.65
CA THR A 202 27.49 9.15 -0.50
C THR A 202 27.33 10.10 0.67
N THR A 203 27.22 9.54 1.87
CA THR A 203 27.32 10.33 3.10
C THR A 203 28.74 10.87 3.27
N SER A 204 28.93 11.88 4.14
CA SER A 204 30.27 12.40 4.48
C SER A 204 31.26 11.34 4.97
N THR A 205 30.75 10.18 5.44
CA THR A 205 31.53 9.01 5.86
C THR A 205 31.89 8.05 4.71
N GLY A 206 31.60 8.42 3.45
CA GLY A 206 31.83 7.60 2.26
C GLY A 206 30.85 6.43 2.07
N LYS A 207 29.91 6.20 3.00
CA LYS A 207 28.88 5.17 2.84
C LYS A 207 27.84 5.61 1.81
N MET A 208 27.56 4.75 0.83
CA MET A 208 26.46 4.94 -0.11
C MET A 208 25.12 4.98 0.61
N ILE A 209 24.26 5.93 0.22
CA ILE A 209 22.88 5.99 0.73
C ILE A 209 22.08 4.85 0.11
N CYS A 210 21.28 4.16 0.92
CA CYS A 210 20.39 3.12 0.44
C CYS A 210 19.21 3.77 -0.32
N GLY A 211 18.92 3.27 -1.52
CA GLY A 211 17.75 3.75 -2.29
C GLY A 211 16.41 3.33 -1.69
N SER A 212 16.40 2.33 -0.81
CA SER A 212 15.18 1.91 -0.10
C SER A 212 14.89 2.83 1.07
N ALA A 213 13.61 3.08 1.32
CA ALA A 213 13.16 3.84 2.48
C ALA A 213 13.61 3.13 3.78
N PRO A 214 14.09 3.88 4.78
CA PRO A 214 14.38 3.29 6.08
C PRO A 214 13.10 2.69 6.65
N ARG A 215 13.18 1.44 7.11
CA ARG A 215 12.07 0.74 7.74
C ARG A 215 12.53 0.14 9.04
N VAL A 216 11.72 0.32 10.07
CA VAL A 216 11.85 -0.37 11.34
C VAL A 216 11.44 -1.82 11.14
N HIS A 217 12.25 -2.74 11.65
CA HIS A 217 11.97 -4.17 11.62
C HIS A 217 12.17 -4.74 13.01
N ALA A 218 11.28 -5.63 13.44
CA ALA A 218 11.53 -6.41 14.64
C ALA A 218 12.62 -7.45 14.39
N GLY A 219 13.43 -7.71 15.42
CA GLY A 219 14.52 -8.67 15.43
C GLY A 219 15.48 -8.48 14.27
N TYR A 220 15.62 -9.53 13.46
CA TYR A 220 16.49 -9.57 12.28
C TYR A 220 15.73 -9.39 10.96
N GLY A 221 14.49 -8.91 11.01
CA GLY A 221 13.64 -8.68 9.84
C GLY A 221 13.12 -9.98 9.21
N ARG A 222 12.91 -9.96 7.89
CA ARG A 222 12.25 -11.06 7.15
C ARG A 222 13.12 -12.30 6.94
N VAL A 223 14.32 -12.34 7.50
CA VAL A 223 15.25 -13.45 7.31
C VAL A 223 15.16 -14.40 8.49
N ASN A 224 15.05 -15.71 8.22
CA ASN A 224 15.08 -16.74 9.26
C ASN A 224 16.51 -16.84 9.84
N PRO A 225 16.73 -16.54 11.14
CA PRO A 225 18.05 -16.62 11.76
C PRO A 225 18.63 -18.04 11.82
N ASN A 226 17.77 -19.06 11.74
CA ASN A 226 18.15 -20.47 11.72
C ASN A 226 18.46 -20.99 10.31
N ALA A 227 18.38 -20.15 9.27
CA ALA A 227 18.75 -20.56 7.93
C ALA A 227 20.28 -20.70 7.82
N ALA A 228 20.77 -21.70 7.08
CA ALA A 228 22.21 -21.93 6.89
C ALA A 228 22.95 -20.71 6.33
N ASN A 229 22.27 -19.92 5.51
CA ASN A 229 22.84 -18.73 4.87
C ASN A 229 22.73 -17.46 5.74
N PHE A 230 22.13 -17.54 6.93
CA PHE A 230 21.98 -16.39 7.80
C PHE A 230 23.32 -15.99 8.41
N ARG A 231 23.63 -14.70 8.33
CA ARG A 231 24.83 -14.12 8.93
C ARG A 231 24.41 -13.00 9.86
N PHE A 232 24.84 -13.10 11.12
CA PHE A 232 24.62 -12.03 12.07
C PHE A 232 25.33 -10.76 11.61
N PRO A 233 24.62 -9.63 11.47
CA PRO A 233 25.26 -8.35 11.22
C PRO A 233 26.19 -8.06 12.41
N ASN A 234 27.49 -7.87 12.15
CA ASN A 234 28.56 -7.63 13.13
C ASN A 234 29.23 -8.85 13.80
N ARG A 235 29.09 -10.08 13.30
CA ARG A 235 30.06 -11.11 13.68
C ARG A 235 31.40 -10.79 12.99
N LYS A 236 32.23 -9.95 13.63
CA LYS A 236 33.67 -9.88 13.30
C LYS A 236 34.15 -11.32 13.32
N LYS A 237 34.69 -11.81 12.20
CA LYS A 237 35.43 -13.07 12.19
C LYS A 237 36.50 -12.91 13.27
N ARG A 238 36.43 -13.72 14.32
CA ARG A 238 37.55 -13.89 15.23
C ARG A 238 38.66 -14.60 14.46
#